data_AF-A0A7N0TRQ3-F1
#
_entry.id   AF-A0A7N0TRQ3-F1
#
_cell.length_a   1.000
_cell.length_b   1.000
_cell.length_c   1.000
_cell.angle_alpha   90.00
_cell.angle_beta   90.00
_cell.angle_gamma   90.00
#
_symmetry.space_group_name_H-M   'P 1'
#
loop_
_entity.id
_entity.type
_entity.pdbx_description
1 polymer ?
#
loop_
_entity_poly.entity_id
_entity_poly.type
_entity_poly.pdbx_seq_one_letter_code
_entity_poly.pdbx_strand_id
1 'polypeptide(L)'
;MCIVINAKDICVSGRKLNDKVYYWHTGYVGHLKQRTLKEQMAKDPTEVIRKAVMRMLPRNKLRDDRDRKLRIFAGPDHPFADKPVEPYVMPPRRISEMRPRDRRALIRAQKKADEKEKGISNYKKRKNKEGAVADGEQEAAIPAAITA
;
A
#
# COMPACT_ATOMS: atom_id res chain seq x y z
N MET A 1 28.53 8.13 -10.44
CA MET A 1 27.51 8.38 -11.49
C MET A 1 26.41 7.35 -11.29
N CYS A 2 25.15 7.70 -11.52
CA CYS A 2 24.02 6.77 -11.35
C CYS A 2 23.39 6.47 -12.71
N ILE A 3 23.15 5.19 -12.97
CA ILE A 3 22.54 4.69 -14.21
C ILE A 3 21.21 4.03 -13.85
N VAL A 4 20.14 4.45 -14.51
CA VAL A 4 18.81 3.86 -14.39
C VAL A 4 18.46 3.24 -15.74
N ILE A 5 18.11 1.96 -15.73
CA ILE A 5 17.68 1.20 -16.91
C ILE A 5 16.17 0.90 -16.83
N ASN A 6 15.58 0.49 -17.95
CA ASN A 6 14.15 0.12 -18.06
C ASN A 6 13.17 1.21 -17.60
N ALA A 7 13.43 2.47 -17.98
CA ALA A 7 12.52 3.58 -17.64
C ALA A 7 11.11 3.43 -18.26
N LYS A 8 10.95 2.59 -19.30
CA LYS A 8 9.64 2.31 -19.91
C LYS A 8 8.72 1.51 -18.97
N ASP A 9 9.29 0.61 -18.18
CA ASP A 9 8.53 -0.37 -17.39
C ASP A 9 8.25 0.12 -15.96
N ILE A 10 8.14 1.44 -15.79
CA ILE A 10 7.88 2.02 -14.48
C ILE A 10 6.43 1.82 -14.05
N CYS A 11 6.26 1.28 -12.85
CA CYS A 11 4.96 1.14 -12.21
C CYS A 11 4.65 2.37 -11.35
N VAL A 12 3.49 2.99 -11.58
CA VAL A 12 2.95 4.06 -10.73
C VAL A 12 1.68 3.58 -10.03
N SER A 13 1.52 3.97 -8.77
CA SER A 13 0.40 3.53 -7.96
C SER A 13 -0.91 4.25 -8.29
N GLY A 14 -2.04 3.54 -8.13
CA GLY A 14 -3.39 4.12 -8.27
C GLY A 14 -3.72 4.58 -9.69
N ARG A 15 -4.43 5.72 -9.80
CA ARG A 15 -4.87 6.31 -11.08
C ARG A 15 -3.94 7.42 -11.61
N LYS A 16 -2.72 7.51 -11.04
CA LYS A 16 -1.74 8.56 -11.37
C LYS A 16 -1.36 8.64 -12.84
N LEU A 17 -1.46 7.56 -13.60
CA LEU A 17 -1.22 7.55 -15.04
C LEU A 17 -2.08 8.58 -15.78
N ASN A 18 -3.34 8.73 -15.38
CA ASN A 18 -4.29 9.63 -16.03
C ASN A 18 -4.40 10.96 -15.28
N ASP A 19 -4.37 10.91 -13.94
CA ASP A 19 -4.67 12.09 -13.11
C ASP A 19 -3.48 13.06 -12.99
N LYS A 20 -2.23 12.58 -13.14
CA LYS A 20 -1.06 13.44 -13.00
C LYS A 20 -0.80 14.21 -14.29
N VAL A 21 -0.89 15.53 -14.21
CA VAL A 21 -0.64 16.44 -15.33
C VAL A 21 0.65 17.23 -15.12
N TYR A 22 1.47 17.29 -16.17
CA TYR A 22 2.65 18.14 -16.28
C TYR A 22 2.28 19.46 -16.95
N TYR A 23 2.50 20.57 -16.25
CA TYR A 23 2.29 21.91 -16.78
C TYR A 23 3.61 22.61 -17.07
N TRP A 24 3.66 23.35 -18.17
CA TRP A 24 4.72 24.31 -18.46
C TRP A 24 4.20 25.42 -19.36
N HIS A 25 4.91 26.55 -19.35
CA HIS A 25 4.54 27.73 -20.12
C HIS A 25 5.72 28.15 -21.01
N THR A 26 5.45 28.65 -22.21
CA THR A 26 6.50 29.08 -23.15
C THR A 26 6.90 30.55 -22.99
N GLY A 27 6.09 31.36 -22.29
CA GLY A 27 6.35 32.78 -22.05
C GLY A 27 5.32 33.72 -22.72
N TYR A 28 4.68 33.28 -23.79
CA TYR A 28 3.63 34.03 -24.49
C TYR A 28 2.26 33.88 -23.82
N VAL A 29 1.46 34.96 -23.79
CA VAL A 29 0.10 34.95 -23.23
C VAL A 29 -0.74 33.84 -23.84
N GLY A 30 -1.46 33.07 -23.02
CA GLY A 30 -2.34 31.97 -23.46
C GLY A 30 -1.65 30.63 -23.75
N HIS A 31 -0.32 30.51 -23.61
CA HIS A 31 0.42 29.30 -24.01
C HIS A 31 0.72 28.36 -22.82
N LEU A 32 -0.30 28.05 -22.02
CA LEU A 32 -0.20 27.02 -21.00
C LEU A 32 -0.27 25.64 -21.66
N LYS A 33 0.85 24.91 -21.63
CA LYS A 33 0.93 23.55 -22.15
C LYS A 33 0.74 22.55 -21.03
N GLN A 34 -0.06 21.53 -21.30
CA GLN A 34 -0.33 20.45 -20.38
C GLN A 34 -0.12 19.10 -21.07
N ARG A 35 0.40 18.13 -20.34
CA ARG A 35 0.45 16.71 -20.76
C ARG A 35 0.19 15.80 -19.58
N THR A 36 -0.58 14.74 -19.81
CA THR A 36 -0.79 13.71 -18.79
C THR A 36 0.47 12.85 -18.62
N LEU A 37 0.59 12.14 -17.49
CA LEU A 37 1.69 11.20 -17.27
C LEU A 37 1.70 10.10 -18.34
N LYS A 38 0.53 9.60 -18.73
CA LYS A 38 0.37 8.63 -19.82
C LYS A 38 0.96 9.14 -21.13
N GLU A 39 0.61 10.35 -21.56
CA GLU A 39 1.17 10.96 -22.77
C GLU A 39 2.68 11.17 -22.66
N GLN A 40 3.15 11.62 -21.49
CA GLN A 40 4.57 11.86 -21.27
C GLN A 40 5.38 10.56 -21.31
N MET A 41 4.84 9.45 -20.78
CA MET A 41 5.48 8.13 -20.85
C MET A 41 5.51 7.57 -22.27
N ALA A 42 4.47 7.82 -23.07
CA ALA A 42 4.43 7.41 -24.48
C ALA A 42 5.45 8.18 -25.32
N LYS A 43 5.66 9.47 -25.01
CA LYS A 43 6.63 10.31 -25.72
C LYS A 43 8.07 10.02 -25.28
N ASP A 44 8.36 10.28 -24.01
CA ASP A 44 9.72 10.25 -23.46
C ASP A 44 9.66 9.74 -22.00
N PRO A 45 9.74 8.42 -21.76
CA PRO A 45 9.64 7.85 -20.41
C PRO A 45 10.79 8.28 -19.50
N THR A 46 11.97 8.54 -20.08
CA THR A 46 13.17 9.03 -19.38
C THR A 46 12.91 10.37 -18.67
N GLU A 47 12.14 11.26 -19.30
CA GLU A 47 11.91 12.61 -18.81
C GLU A 47 11.05 12.63 -17.53
N VAL A 48 10.20 11.61 -17.35
CA VAL A 48 9.37 11.43 -16.16
C VAL A 48 10.24 11.29 -14.91
N ILE A 49 11.25 10.41 -14.98
CA ILE A 49 12.18 10.16 -13.88
C ILE A 49 13.11 11.35 -13.68
N ARG A 50 13.68 11.89 -14.77
CA ARG A 50 14.60 13.03 -14.68
C ARG A 50 13.94 14.24 -13.99
N LYS A 51 12.73 14.62 -14.41
CA LYS A 51 11.98 15.72 -13.78
C LYS A 51 11.67 15.45 -12.30
N ALA A 52 11.39 14.20 -11.94
CA ALA A 52 11.13 13.84 -10.55
C ALA A 52 12.39 14.02 -9.68
N VAL A 53 13.52 13.45 -10.12
CA VAL A 53 14.80 13.55 -9.40
C VAL A 53 15.28 14.99 -9.31
N MET A 54 15.21 15.74 -10.42
CA MET A 54 15.60 17.15 -10.45
C MET A 54 14.81 18.00 -9.44
N ARG A 55 13.52 17.68 -9.24
CA ARG A 55 12.66 18.35 -8.25
C ARG A 55 12.87 17.89 -6.81
N MET A 56 13.51 16.73 -6.60
CA MET A 56 13.89 16.23 -5.27
C MET A 56 15.27 16.72 -4.82
N LEU A 57 16.13 17.13 -5.76
CA LEU A 57 17.44 17.69 -5.44
C LEU A 57 17.33 19.07 -4.77
N PRO A 58 18.29 19.43 -3.90
CA PRO A 58 18.33 20.74 -3.28
C PRO A 58 18.47 21.82 -4.35
N ARG A 59 17.72 22.91 -4.20
CA ARG A 59 17.72 24.04 -5.15
C ARG A 59 18.97 24.89 -4.94
N ASN A 60 20.07 24.49 -5.58
CA ASN A 60 21.33 25.22 -5.60
C ASN A 60 21.97 25.19 -7.01
N LYS A 61 23.08 25.92 -7.21
CA LYS A 61 23.80 25.97 -8.49
C LYS A 61 24.36 24.61 -8.93
N LEU A 62 24.65 23.72 -7.97
CA LEU A 62 25.16 22.37 -8.23
C LEU A 62 24.07 21.39 -8.65
N ARG A 63 22.79 21.79 -8.67
CA ARG A 63 21.69 20.90 -9.05
C ARG A 63 21.86 20.38 -10.46
N ASP A 64 22.19 21.27 -11.39
CA ASP A 64 22.31 20.92 -12.80
C ASP A 64 23.55 20.06 -13.06
N ASP A 65 24.63 20.28 -12.31
CA ASP A 65 25.83 19.42 -12.36
C ASP A 65 25.59 18.01 -11.80
N ARG A 66 24.72 17.88 -10.78
CA ARG A 66 24.29 16.57 -10.28
C ARG A 66 23.37 15.86 -11.28
N ASP A 67 22.45 16.59 -11.91
CA ASP A 67 21.56 16.03 -12.93
C ASP A 67 22.36 15.52 -14.14
N ARG A 68 23.42 16.24 -14.54
CA ARG A 68 24.36 15.76 -15.57
C ARG A 68 25.02 14.43 -15.23
N LYS A 69 25.16 14.06 -13.95
CA LYS A 69 25.72 12.76 -13.52
C LYS A 69 24.68 11.63 -13.51
N LEU A 70 23.41 11.92 -13.79
CA LEU A 70 22.33 10.93 -13.91
C LEU A 70 22.17 10.51 -15.37
N ARG A 71 22.23 9.21 -15.64
CA ARG A 71 21.99 8.62 -16.96
C ARG A 71 20.80 7.67 -16.88
N ILE A 72 19.84 7.83 -17.78
CA ILE A 72 18.58 7.08 -17.77
C ILE A 72 18.35 6.53 -19.17
N PHE A 73 18.05 5.25 -19.25
CA PHE A 73 17.78 4.53 -20.48
C PHE A 73 16.37 3.94 -20.47
N ALA A 74 15.70 3.98 -21.62
CA ALA A 74 14.35 3.44 -21.77
C ALA A 74 14.34 1.91 -21.72
N GLY A 75 15.38 1.28 -22.29
CA GLY A 75 15.56 -0.17 -22.31
C GLY A 75 16.62 -0.67 -21.32
N PRO A 76 16.99 -1.95 -21.42
CA PRO A 76 17.94 -2.59 -20.50
C PRO A 76 19.39 -2.22 -20.81
N ASP A 77 19.68 -1.85 -22.06
CA ASP A 77 21.04 -1.64 -22.53
C ASP A 77 21.57 -0.25 -22.16
N HIS A 78 22.86 -0.21 -21.78
CA HIS A 78 23.60 1.02 -21.56
C HIS A 78 24.98 0.97 -22.24
N PRO A 79 25.47 2.09 -22.80
CA PRO A 79 26.77 2.14 -23.49
C PRO A 79 27.97 2.18 -22.54
N PHE A 80 27.77 2.13 -21.22
CA PHE A 80 28.83 2.31 -20.22
C PHE A 80 29.47 1.00 -19.73
N ALA A 81 29.50 -0.02 -20.59
CA ALA A 81 30.02 -1.35 -20.23
C ALA A 81 31.52 -1.34 -19.84
N ASP A 82 32.29 -0.38 -20.39
CA ASP A 82 33.73 -0.27 -20.13
C ASP A 82 34.08 0.18 -18.71
N LYS A 83 33.11 0.73 -17.98
CA LYS A 83 33.32 1.25 -16.62
C LYS A 83 32.83 0.20 -15.61
N PRO A 84 33.51 0.03 -14.45
CA PRO A 84 33.00 -0.82 -13.40
C PRO A 84 31.69 -0.22 -12.86
N VAL A 85 30.56 -0.87 -13.15
CA VAL A 85 29.23 -0.50 -12.64
C VAL A 85 28.83 -1.52 -11.58
N GLU A 86 28.66 -1.05 -10.34
CA GLU A 86 28.12 -1.89 -9.27
C GLU A 86 26.59 -1.89 -9.32
N PRO A 87 25.94 -3.08 -9.35
CA PRO A 87 24.49 -3.16 -9.33
C PRO A 87 23.96 -2.75 -7.95
N TYR A 88 23.06 -1.77 -7.92
CA TYR A 88 22.48 -1.28 -6.67
C TYR A 88 21.22 -2.09 -6.28
N VAL A 89 21.25 -2.72 -5.12
CA VAL A 89 20.08 -3.40 -4.53
C VAL A 89 19.39 -2.47 -3.55
N MET A 90 18.08 -2.25 -3.73
CA MET A 90 17.29 -1.47 -2.79
C MET A 90 17.19 -2.18 -1.43
N PRO A 91 17.24 -1.45 -0.30
CA PRO A 91 16.99 -2.04 1.01
C PRO A 91 15.57 -2.66 1.08
N PRO A 92 15.37 -3.73 1.87
CA PRO A 92 14.10 -4.43 1.94
C PRO A 92 13.01 -3.49 2.49
N ARG A 93 11.97 -3.24 1.68
CA ARG A 93 10.81 -2.46 2.09
C ARG A 93 9.77 -3.36 2.72
N ARG A 94 9.24 -2.96 3.89
CA ARG A 94 8.02 -3.58 4.47
C ARG A 94 6.80 -3.05 3.72
N ILE A 95 6.43 -3.71 2.62
CA ILE A 95 5.24 -3.37 1.84
C ILE A 95 4.03 -4.06 2.46
N SER A 96 2.97 -3.31 2.75
CA SER A 96 1.68 -3.94 3.08
C SER A 96 1.02 -4.40 1.80
N GLU A 97 1.16 -5.68 1.48
CA GLU A 97 0.62 -6.31 0.25
C GLU A 97 -0.90 -6.20 0.16
N MET A 98 -1.57 -6.24 1.31
CA MET A 98 -3.02 -6.31 1.40
C MET A 98 -3.58 -5.13 2.20
N ARG A 99 -4.76 -4.64 1.82
CA ARG A 99 -5.46 -3.61 2.59
C ARG A 99 -5.83 -4.17 3.97
N PRO A 100 -5.82 -3.37 5.05
CA PRO A 100 -6.08 -3.87 6.40
C PRO A 100 -7.43 -4.59 6.56
N ARG A 101 -8.46 -4.18 5.81
CA ARG A 101 -9.78 -4.84 5.79
C ARG A 101 -9.69 -6.23 5.17
N ASP A 102 -9.08 -6.31 3.98
CA ASP A 102 -8.88 -7.55 3.24
C ASP A 102 -8.03 -8.53 4.08
N ARG A 103 -6.97 -8.04 4.73
CA ARG A 103 -6.13 -8.82 5.66
C ARG A 103 -6.95 -9.37 6.84
N ARG A 104 -7.79 -8.55 7.46
CA ARG A 104 -8.66 -8.98 8.57
C ARG A 104 -9.69 -10.01 8.13
N ALA A 105 -10.24 -9.88 6.92
CA ALA A 105 -11.16 -10.85 6.35
C ALA A 105 -10.46 -12.19 6.10
N LEU A 106 -9.25 -12.17 5.54
CA LEU A 106 -8.42 -13.36 5.32
C LEU A 106 -8.10 -14.07 6.64
N ILE A 107 -7.63 -13.33 7.66
CA ILE A 107 -7.33 -13.90 8.98
C ILE A 107 -8.58 -14.52 9.61
N ARG A 108 -9.74 -13.87 9.48
CA ARG A 108 -11.02 -14.43 9.97
C ARG A 108 -11.43 -15.69 9.20
N ALA A 109 -11.21 -15.71 7.88
CA ALA A 109 -11.50 -16.87 7.04
C ALA A 109 -10.56 -18.04 7.36
N GLN A 110 -9.25 -17.79 7.50
CA GLN A 110 -8.26 -18.78 7.95
C GLN A 110 -8.61 -19.30 9.33
N LYS A 111 -8.84 -18.43 10.32
CA LYS A 111 -9.22 -18.85 11.67
C LYS A 111 -10.51 -19.68 11.66
N LYS A 112 -11.51 -19.32 10.86
CA LYS A 112 -12.76 -20.08 10.71
C LYS A 112 -12.56 -21.42 10.00
N ALA A 113 -11.62 -21.51 9.05
CA ALA A 113 -11.22 -22.75 8.40
C ALA A 113 -10.47 -23.66 9.38
N ASP A 114 -9.50 -23.11 10.11
CA ASP A 114 -8.75 -23.81 11.16
C ASP A 114 -9.67 -24.31 12.29
N GLU A 115 -10.68 -23.52 12.69
CA GLU A 115 -11.68 -23.92 13.69
C GLU A 115 -12.60 -25.05 13.18
N LYS A 116 -12.91 -25.05 11.87
CA LYS A 116 -13.65 -26.15 11.23
C LYS A 116 -12.81 -27.42 11.12
N GLU A 117 -11.54 -27.32 10.73
CA GLU A 117 -10.62 -28.45 10.65
C GLU A 117 -10.29 -29.03 12.03
N LYS A 118 -10.19 -28.18 13.06
CA LYS A 118 -9.99 -28.62 14.45
C LYS A 118 -11.23 -29.23 15.10
N GLY A 119 -12.38 -29.28 14.40
CA GLY A 119 -13.57 -30.00 14.86
C GLY A 119 -14.08 -29.57 16.24
N ILE A 120 -13.85 -28.33 16.66
CA ILE A 120 -14.28 -27.85 17.98
C ILE A 120 -15.76 -27.46 17.88
N SER A 121 -16.65 -28.35 18.35
CA SER A 121 -18.07 -28.07 18.50
C SER A 121 -18.29 -26.96 19.54
N ASN A 122 -19.19 -26.01 19.23
CA ASN A 122 -19.47 -24.85 20.08
C ASN A 122 -20.16 -25.26 21.40
N TYR A 123 -19.39 -25.47 22.47
CA TYR A 123 -19.92 -25.68 23.84
C TYR A 123 -20.45 -24.39 24.51
N LYS A 124 -20.26 -23.20 23.92
CA LYS A 124 -20.48 -21.92 24.64
C LYS A 124 -21.77 -21.15 24.33
N LYS A 125 -22.78 -21.78 23.69
CA LYS A 125 -24.10 -21.15 23.44
C LYS A 125 -25.24 -21.65 24.35
N ARG A 126 -25.04 -22.66 25.19
CA ARG A 126 -26.10 -23.18 26.09
C ARG A 126 -26.20 -22.49 27.46
N LYS A 127 -25.09 -21.97 28.01
CA LYS A 127 -25.09 -21.46 29.41
C LYS A 127 -25.91 -20.18 29.66
N ASN A 128 -26.24 -19.41 28.61
CA ASN A 128 -27.05 -18.18 28.77
C ASN A 128 -28.55 -18.39 28.55
N LYS A 129 -29.01 -19.61 28.26
CA LYS A 129 -30.45 -19.91 28.09
C LYS A 129 -31.05 -20.68 29.28
N GLU A 130 -30.22 -21.30 30.11
CA GLU A 130 -30.65 -22.08 31.29
C GLU A 130 -30.70 -21.24 32.59
N GLY A 131 -30.12 -20.04 32.61
CA GLY A 131 -30.09 -19.17 33.80
C GLY A 131 -31.18 -18.11 33.89
N ALA A 132 -32.23 -18.17 33.06
CA ALA A 132 -33.26 -17.12 32.98
C ALA A 132 -34.71 -17.62 33.23
N VAL A 133 -34.89 -18.85 33.69
CA VAL A 133 -36.21 -19.42 34.01
C VAL A 133 -36.14 -20.17 35.34
N ALA A 134 -36.08 -19.44 36.44
CA ALA A 134 -36.37 -19.97 37.77
C ALA A 134 -36.55 -18.80 38.73
N ASP A 135 -37.73 -18.16 38.70
CA ASP A 135 -38.30 -17.39 39.82
C ASP A 135 -39.79 -17.18 39.50
N GLY A 136 -40.66 -17.92 40.19
CA GLY A 136 -42.11 -17.83 40.02
C GLY A 136 -42.87 -19.00 40.63
N GLU A 137 -43.33 -18.79 41.87
CA GLU A 137 -44.54 -19.37 42.47
C GLU A 137 -44.51 -20.86 42.91
N GLN A 138 -44.47 -21.08 44.23
CA GLN A 138 -45.54 -21.82 44.90
C GLN A 138 -45.55 -21.62 46.43
N GLU A 139 -46.77 -21.43 46.90
CA GLU A 139 -47.24 -21.05 48.22
C GLU A 139 -47.26 -22.22 49.21
N ALA A 140 -47.26 -21.87 50.50
CA ALA A 140 -47.85 -22.57 51.64
C ALA A 140 -47.26 -23.92 52.13
N ALA A 141 -46.62 -23.87 53.30
CA ALA A 141 -46.89 -24.77 54.43
C ALA A 141 -46.26 -24.24 55.73
N ILE A 142 -47.11 -23.90 56.71
CA ILE A 142 -46.77 -23.81 58.15
C ILE A 142 -47.09 -25.21 58.72
N PRO A 143 -46.29 -25.79 59.64
CA PRO A 143 -46.64 -25.68 61.06
C PRO A 143 -45.46 -25.57 62.03
N ALA A 144 -45.68 -24.72 63.04
CA ALA A 144 -45.48 -24.93 64.47
C ALA A 144 -44.17 -25.56 65.02
N ALA A 145 -43.64 -24.85 66.03
CA ALA A 145 -43.41 -25.35 67.40
C ALA A 145 -41.99 -25.16 67.95
N ILE A 146 -41.97 -24.68 69.21
CA ILE A 146 -40.97 -24.92 70.29
C ILE A 146 -39.79 -23.92 70.33
N THR A 147 -39.85 -22.87 71.16
CA THR A 147 -39.53 -22.79 72.62
C THR A 147 -38.08 -22.34 72.87
N ALA A 148 -37.94 -21.13 73.42
CA ALA A 148 -37.10 -20.70 74.56
C ALA A 148 -36.57 -19.28 74.36
#